data_AF-A0A852CDC3-F1
#
_entry.id   AF-A0A852CDC3-F1
#
_cell.length_a   1.000
_cell.length_b   1.000
_cell.length_c   1.000
_cell.angle_alpha   90.00
_cell.angle_beta   90.00
_cell.angle_gamma   90.00
#
_symmetry.space_group_name_H-M   'P 1'
#
loop_
_entity.id
_entity.type
_entity.pdbx_description
1 polymer ?
#
loop_
_entity_poly.entity_id
_entity_poly.type
_entity_poly.pdbx_seq_one_letter_code
_entity_poly.pdbx_strand_id
1 'polypeptide(L)'
;DFECGEEVEMSFLKNGKWLGVAFRVRKETLGGQALFPHVLVKNCAVEFNFGQREAPYCPLPPGFSLIQHLPLAQRRVRGTRGPKSKAEPCIPWQILMMVGLPAAGKTTWAVKHAAANPSKKYNILGTNAIMDKMRVMGLRRQRNYAGRWDVLIQQATQCLNRLIQIAARKRRNYILDQV
;
A
#
# COMPACT_ATOMS: atom_id res chain seq x y z
N ASP A 1 -22.54 13.70 27.79
CA ASP A 1 -22.67 14.92 26.98
C ASP A 1 -21.38 15.39 26.39
N PHE A 2 -20.98 14.81 25.27
CA PHE A 2 -20.00 15.41 24.37
C PHE A 2 -20.56 15.26 22.97
N GLU A 3 -21.10 16.36 22.43
CA GLU A 3 -21.42 16.46 21.03
C GLU A 3 -20.20 16.00 20.24
N CYS A 4 -20.42 14.91 19.51
CA CYS A 4 -19.43 14.21 18.74
C CYS A 4 -19.07 15.13 17.57
N GLY A 5 -18.12 16.05 17.76
CA GLY A 5 -17.76 17.07 16.77
C GLY A 5 -17.66 16.51 15.36
N GLU A 6 -18.07 17.29 14.36
CA GLU A 6 -18.16 16.88 12.94
C GLU A 6 -16.81 16.38 12.36
N GLU A 7 -15.71 16.57 13.07
CA GLU A 7 -14.36 16.25 12.63
C GLU A 7 -13.73 15.07 13.40
N VAL A 8 -12.98 14.26 12.67
CA VAL A 8 -12.08 13.23 13.18
C VAL A 8 -10.68 13.80 13.25
N GLU A 9 -10.08 13.75 14.43
CA GLU A 9 -8.71 14.20 14.66
C GLU A 9 -7.72 13.03 14.62
N MET A 10 -6.56 13.24 13.99
CA MET A 10 -5.43 12.31 14.02
C MET A 10 -4.24 13.01 14.65
N SER A 11 -3.69 12.40 15.70
CA SER A 11 -2.61 12.97 16.50
C SER A 11 -1.48 11.97 16.70
N PHE A 12 -0.30 12.48 17.09
CA PHE A 12 0.89 11.66 17.24
C PHE A 12 1.57 11.88 18.59
N LEU A 13 2.08 10.78 19.14
CA LEU A 13 2.99 10.77 20.27
C LEU A 13 4.34 10.22 19.81
N LYS A 14 5.42 10.85 20.24
CA LYS A 14 6.79 10.36 20.04
C LYS A 14 7.42 10.12 21.40
N ASN A 15 7.76 8.86 21.70
CA ASN A 15 8.33 8.44 22.98
C ASN A 15 7.49 8.93 24.18
N GLY A 16 6.16 8.82 24.08
CA GLY A 16 5.22 9.28 25.11
C GLY A 16 4.95 10.80 25.13
N LYS A 17 5.70 11.61 24.39
CA LYS A 17 5.46 13.05 24.28
C LYS A 17 4.42 13.38 23.21
N TRP A 18 3.39 14.13 23.58
CA TRP A 18 2.37 14.65 22.67
C TRP A 18 2.96 15.66 21.68
N LEU A 19 2.64 15.50 20.38
CA LEU A 19 3.11 16.40 19.31
C LEU A 19 2.00 17.26 18.69
N GLY A 20 0.74 17.11 19.15
CA GLY A 20 -0.40 17.83 18.60
C GLY A 20 -1.23 17.00 17.61
N VAL A 21 -2.32 17.63 17.15
CA VAL A 21 -3.19 17.12 16.09
C VAL A 21 -2.54 17.44 14.75
N ALA A 22 -2.25 16.40 13.97
CA ALA A 22 -1.64 16.52 12.66
C ALA A 22 -2.67 16.66 11.54
N PHE A 23 -3.84 16.02 11.69
CA PHE A 23 -4.90 16.07 10.68
C PHE A 23 -6.27 16.21 11.35
N ARG A 24 -7.13 17.00 10.72
CA ARG A 24 -8.56 17.07 10.99
C ARG A 24 -9.32 16.77 9.71
N VAL A 25 -10.22 15.80 9.76
CA VAL A 25 -10.99 15.37 8.59
C VAL A 25 -12.45 15.30 8.98
N ARG A 26 -13.34 15.94 8.20
CA ARG A 26 -14.78 15.85 8.41
C ARG A 26 -15.29 14.42 8.26
N LYS A 27 -16.21 14.00 9.13
CA LYS A 27 -16.78 12.64 9.12
C LYS A 27 -17.47 12.32 7.80
N GLU A 28 -18.13 13.30 7.19
CA GLU A 28 -18.78 13.17 5.87
C GLU A 28 -17.76 12.78 4.79
N THR A 29 -16.54 13.30 4.88
CA THR A 29 -15.45 12.99 3.92
C THR A 29 -14.99 11.54 4.06
N LEU A 30 -15.03 10.99 5.30
CA LEU A 30 -14.71 9.60 5.54
C LEU A 30 -15.84 8.66 5.12
N GLY A 31 -17.09 9.14 5.07
CA GLY A 31 -18.24 8.36 4.62
C GLY A 31 -18.43 7.04 5.38
N GLY A 32 -18.08 7.01 6.67
CA GLY A 32 -18.11 5.80 7.50
C GLY A 32 -17.05 4.74 7.15
N GLN A 33 -16.10 5.04 6.27
CA GLN A 33 -15.02 4.12 5.92
C GLN A 33 -14.00 3.97 7.06
N ALA A 34 -13.53 2.74 7.26
CA ALA A 34 -12.49 2.46 8.23
C ALA A 34 -11.13 2.99 7.78
N LEU A 35 -10.37 3.55 8.73
CA LEU A 35 -8.98 3.93 8.53
C LEU A 35 -8.05 2.75 8.79
N PHE A 36 -6.96 2.67 8.02
CA PHE A 36 -5.95 1.62 8.16
C PHE A 36 -4.59 2.24 8.46
N PRO A 37 -3.83 1.73 9.44
CA PRO A 37 -2.46 2.16 9.65
C PRO A 37 -1.63 1.80 8.41
N HIS A 38 -0.94 2.79 7.86
CA HIS A 38 -0.08 2.61 6.70
C HIS A 38 1.33 3.10 7.02
N VAL A 39 2.32 2.24 6.83
CA VAL A 39 3.73 2.57 7.06
C VAL A 39 4.52 2.21 5.83
N LEU A 40 5.21 3.20 5.26
CA LEU A 40 6.15 3.00 4.18
C LEU A 40 7.56 2.95 4.76
N VAL A 41 8.24 1.84 4.53
CA VAL A 41 9.59 1.58 5.02
C VAL A 41 10.54 1.57 3.84
N LYS A 42 11.72 2.19 4.03
CA LYS A 42 12.76 2.23 3.00
C LYS A 42 14.12 2.05 3.63
N ASN A 43 14.80 0.96 3.27
CA ASN A 43 16.15 0.62 3.75
C ASN A 43 16.28 0.58 5.29
N CYS A 44 15.21 0.28 6.01
CA CYS A 44 15.25 0.08 7.45
C CYS A 44 14.36 -1.08 7.89
N ALA A 45 14.66 -1.64 9.05
CA ALA A 45 13.82 -2.62 9.72
C ALA A 45 12.97 -1.91 10.77
N VAL A 46 11.71 -2.32 10.90
CA VAL A 46 10.77 -1.77 11.88
C VAL A 46 10.00 -2.91 12.53
N GLU A 47 9.68 -2.76 13.80
CA GLU A 47 8.79 -3.64 14.55
C GLU A 47 7.53 -2.87 14.95
N PHE A 48 6.36 -3.51 14.84
CA PHE A 48 5.09 -2.91 15.20
C PHE A 48 4.50 -3.61 16.42
N ASN A 49 4.11 -2.84 17.42
CA ASN A 49 3.28 -3.31 18.53
C ASN A 49 1.86 -2.75 18.35
N PHE A 50 0.94 -3.59 17.89
CA PHE A 50 -0.48 -3.27 17.78
C PHE A 50 -1.26 -3.66 19.04
N GLY A 51 -0.58 -4.05 20.12
CA GLY A 51 -1.15 -4.64 21.33
C GLY A 51 -0.94 -6.15 21.43
N GLN A 52 0.12 -6.69 20.80
CA GLN A 52 0.48 -8.10 20.96
C GLN A 52 1.38 -8.35 22.18
N ARG A 53 2.02 -7.31 22.71
CA ARG A 53 2.86 -7.37 23.92
C ARG A 53 2.01 -7.14 25.17
N GLU A 54 2.46 -7.66 26.31
CA GLU A 54 1.78 -7.49 27.61
C GLU A 54 1.61 -6.01 27.99
N ALA A 55 2.60 -5.17 27.68
CA ALA A 55 2.57 -3.74 27.95
C ALA A 55 2.88 -2.91 26.69
N PRO A 56 2.26 -1.72 26.54
CA PRO A 56 2.65 -0.76 25.51
C PRO A 56 4.04 -0.16 25.82
N TYR A 57 4.75 0.29 24.78
CA TYR A 57 6.08 0.91 24.95
C TYR A 57 6.03 2.24 25.71
N CYS A 58 4.91 2.95 25.63
CA CYS A 58 4.64 4.18 26.36
C CYS A 58 3.21 4.16 26.88
N PRO A 59 2.88 4.89 27.95
CA PRO A 59 1.51 5.03 28.44
C PRO A 59 0.57 5.51 27.33
N LEU A 60 -0.62 4.91 27.26
CA LEU A 60 -1.65 5.31 26.30
C LEU A 60 -2.39 6.55 26.83
N PRO A 61 -2.73 7.51 25.96
CA PRO A 61 -3.59 8.62 26.35
C PRO A 61 -4.98 8.11 26.80
N PRO A 62 -5.65 8.80 27.74
CA PRO A 62 -7.01 8.44 28.17
C PRO A 62 -7.97 8.34 26.98
N GLY A 63 -8.80 7.29 26.95
CA GLY A 63 -9.77 7.04 25.88
C GLY A 63 -9.21 6.37 24.62
N PHE A 64 -7.90 6.12 24.55
CA PHE A 64 -7.28 5.40 23.44
C PHE A 64 -7.01 3.93 23.78
N SER A 65 -7.16 3.06 22.78
CA SER A 65 -6.87 1.63 22.89
C SER A 65 -6.06 1.16 21.69
N LEU A 66 -5.27 0.12 21.88
CA LEU A 66 -4.49 -0.48 20.80
C LEU A 66 -5.40 -1.27 19.86
N ILE A 67 -5.05 -1.29 18.57
CA ILE A 67 -5.87 -1.89 17.51
C ILE A 67 -6.18 -3.37 17.81
N GLN A 68 -5.23 -4.12 18.40
CA GLN A 68 -5.39 -5.53 18.73
C GLN A 68 -6.35 -5.80 19.90
N HIS A 69 -6.74 -4.78 20.67
CA HIS A 69 -7.73 -4.92 21.74
C HIS A 69 -9.16 -4.57 21.27
N LEU A 70 -9.33 -4.04 20.06
CA LEU A 70 -10.65 -3.73 19.52
C LEU A 70 -11.43 -5.01 19.17
N PRO A 71 -12.71 -5.15 19.55
CA PRO A 71 -13.51 -6.32 19.20
C PRO A 71 -13.58 -6.56 17.68
N LEU A 72 -13.20 -7.77 17.25
CA LEU A 72 -13.13 -8.13 15.82
C LEU A 72 -14.47 -7.97 15.09
N ALA A 73 -15.57 -8.42 15.71
CA ALA A 73 -16.87 -8.48 15.07
C ALA A 73 -17.54 -7.09 14.87
N GLN A 74 -17.12 -6.08 15.63
CA GLN A 74 -17.85 -4.80 15.70
C GLN A 74 -17.03 -3.60 15.24
N ARG A 75 -15.70 -3.63 15.41
CA ARG A 75 -14.85 -2.43 15.25
C ARG A 75 -13.72 -2.63 14.22
N ARG A 76 -13.52 -3.83 13.69
CA ARG A 76 -12.48 -4.09 12.69
C ARG A 76 -13.09 -4.47 11.35
N VAL A 77 -12.73 -3.70 10.32
CA VAL A 77 -13.10 -4.01 8.94
C VAL A 77 -11.91 -4.68 8.26
N ARG A 78 -12.18 -5.75 7.51
CA ARG A 78 -11.14 -6.38 6.70
C ARG A 78 -10.74 -5.43 5.58
N GLY A 79 -9.44 -5.22 5.39
CA GLY A 79 -8.92 -4.46 4.27
C GLY A 79 -9.30 -5.07 2.91
N THR A 80 -8.92 -4.40 1.82
CA THR A 80 -9.29 -4.78 0.44
C THR A 80 -9.13 -6.28 0.18
N ARG A 81 -10.27 -6.97 0.02
CA ARG A 81 -10.35 -8.38 -0.36
C ARG A 81 -10.17 -8.52 -1.87
N GLY A 82 -9.58 -9.64 -2.28
CA GLY A 82 -9.57 -10.05 -3.67
C GLY A 82 -10.94 -10.56 -4.12
N PRO A 83 -11.16 -10.73 -5.44
CA PRO A 83 -12.34 -11.42 -5.96
C PRO A 83 -12.44 -12.83 -5.35
N LYS A 84 -13.64 -13.23 -4.94
CA LYS A 84 -13.90 -14.51 -4.28
C LYS A 84 -13.83 -15.68 -5.28
N SER A 85 -14.27 -15.49 -6.52
CA SER A 85 -14.23 -16.52 -7.57
C SER A 85 -13.83 -15.94 -8.94
N LYS A 86 -13.45 -16.80 -9.88
CA LYS A 86 -13.15 -16.39 -11.27
C LYS A 86 -14.37 -15.81 -12.00
N ALA A 87 -15.57 -16.27 -11.62
CA ALA A 87 -16.85 -15.92 -12.23
C ALA A 87 -17.73 -15.06 -11.31
N GLU A 88 -17.14 -14.33 -10.36
CA GLU A 88 -17.92 -13.46 -9.48
C GLU A 88 -18.58 -12.36 -10.35
N PRO A 89 -19.93 -12.23 -10.35
CA PRO A 89 -20.64 -11.43 -11.36
C PRO A 89 -20.27 -9.95 -11.32
N CYS A 90 -19.88 -9.45 -10.15
CA CYS A 90 -19.67 -8.03 -9.92
C CYS A 90 -18.24 -7.57 -10.28
N ILE A 91 -17.23 -8.41 -10.08
CA ILE A 91 -15.82 -8.10 -10.37
C ILE A 91 -15.08 -9.40 -10.74
N PRO A 92 -15.01 -9.76 -12.04
CA PRO A 92 -14.24 -10.93 -12.46
C PRO A 92 -12.76 -10.73 -12.18
N TRP A 93 -12.11 -11.80 -11.77
CA TRP A 93 -10.67 -11.83 -11.58
C TRP A 93 -9.95 -11.71 -12.94
N GLN A 94 -9.07 -10.72 -13.09
CA GLN A 94 -8.40 -10.44 -14.36
C GLN A 94 -6.88 -10.31 -14.23
N ILE A 95 -6.17 -11.01 -15.11
CA ILE A 95 -4.75 -10.79 -15.39
C ILE A 95 -4.65 -10.32 -16.84
N LEU A 96 -4.01 -9.16 -17.03
CA LEU A 96 -3.66 -8.64 -18.35
C LEU A 96 -2.14 -8.73 -18.51
N MET A 97 -1.67 -9.20 -19.65
CA MET A 97 -0.23 -9.21 -19.97
C MET A 97 0.01 -8.30 -21.16
N MET A 98 0.90 -7.33 -20.97
CA MET A 98 1.30 -6.40 -22.02
C MET A 98 2.44 -7.04 -22.81
N VAL A 99 2.24 -7.17 -24.13
CA VAL A 99 3.25 -7.66 -25.07
C VAL A 99 3.36 -6.65 -26.21
N GLY A 100 4.58 -6.30 -26.59
CA GLY A 100 4.83 -5.37 -27.68
C GLY A 100 6.22 -4.79 -27.63
N LEU A 101 6.58 -3.98 -28.62
CA LEU A 101 7.90 -3.39 -28.75
C LEU A 101 8.24 -2.45 -27.56
N PRO A 102 9.53 -2.26 -27.24
CA PRO A 102 9.97 -1.18 -26.36
C PRO A 102 9.44 0.16 -26.87
N ALA A 103 9.16 1.09 -25.95
CA ALA A 103 8.62 2.43 -26.25
C ALA A 103 7.26 2.50 -26.98
N ALA A 104 6.57 1.38 -27.23
CA ALA A 104 5.22 1.36 -27.85
C ALA A 104 4.07 1.86 -26.93
N GLY A 105 4.38 2.45 -25.76
CA GLY A 105 3.37 2.99 -24.85
C GLY A 105 2.66 1.98 -23.94
N LYS A 106 3.18 0.75 -23.80
CA LYS A 106 2.60 -0.32 -22.96
C LYS A 106 2.31 0.11 -21.52
N THR A 107 3.33 0.66 -20.85
CA THR A 107 3.21 1.16 -19.47
C THR A 107 2.16 2.29 -19.36
N THR A 108 2.13 3.20 -20.34
CA THR A 108 1.15 4.29 -20.39
C THR A 108 -0.28 3.75 -20.48
N TRP A 109 -0.50 2.75 -21.33
CA TRP A 109 -1.79 2.08 -21.45
C TRP A 109 -2.19 1.39 -20.14
N ALA A 110 -1.26 0.64 -19.52
CA ALA A 110 -1.52 -0.07 -18.27
C ALA A 110 -1.93 0.88 -17.13
N VAL A 111 -1.24 2.00 -16.98
CA VAL A 111 -1.55 3.03 -15.97
C VAL A 111 -2.92 3.67 -16.25
N LYS A 112 -3.20 4.03 -17.51
CA LYS A 112 -4.49 4.61 -17.90
C LYS A 112 -5.64 3.63 -17.68
N HIS A 113 -5.45 2.35 -18.01
CA HIS A 113 -6.45 1.31 -17.81
C HIS A 113 -6.75 1.08 -16.32
N ALA A 114 -5.71 1.06 -15.48
CA ALA A 114 -5.87 0.95 -14.03
C ALA A 114 -6.62 2.14 -13.43
N ALA A 115 -6.30 3.37 -13.87
CA ALA A 115 -6.96 4.60 -13.42
C ALA A 115 -8.43 4.68 -13.86
N ALA A 116 -8.75 4.20 -15.07
CA ALA A 116 -10.12 4.14 -15.57
C ALA A 116 -10.99 3.07 -14.86
N ASN A 117 -10.36 2.14 -14.12
CA ASN A 117 -11.04 1.05 -13.42
C ASN A 117 -10.66 1.02 -11.92
N PRO A 118 -10.95 2.08 -11.14
CA PRO A 118 -10.50 2.19 -9.75
C PRO A 118 -11.10 1.10 -8.85
N SER A 119 -12.32 0.63 -9.14
CA SER A 119 -12.98 -0.47 -8.41
C SER A 119 -12.21 -1.78 -8.50
N LYS A 120 -11.53 -2.04 -9.64
CA LYS A 120 -10.77 -3.28 -9.88
C LYS A 120 -9.43 -3.31 -9.16
N LYS A 121 -8.88 -2.16 -8.75
CA LYS A 121 -7.63 -2.05 -7.98
C LYS A 121 -6.49 -2.88 -8.58
N TYR A 122 -6.20 -2.65 -9.87
CA TYR A 122 -5.13 -3.36 -10.58
C TYR A 122 -3.77 -3.14 -9.94
N ASN A 123 -2.99 -4.21 -9.85
CA ASN A 123 -1.59 -4.19 -9.43
C ASN A 123 -0.73 -4.32 -10.68
N ILE A 124 -0.06 -3.24 -11.06
CA ILE A 124 0.85 -3.23 -12.21
C ILE A 124 2.19 -3.82 -11.76
N LEU A 125 2.59 -4.92 -12.39
CA LEU A 125 3.84 -5.63 -12.12
C LEU A 125 4.75 -5.46 -13.34
N GLY A 126 5.82 -4.68 -13.19
CA GLY A 126 6.82 -4.48 -14.23
C GLY A 126 8.16 -4.07 -13.63
N THR A 127 9.25 -4.37 -14.32
CA THR A 127 10.61 -4.04 -13.88
C THR A 127 10.77 -2.53 -13.68
N ASN A 128 10.20 -1.72 -14.57
CA ASN A 128 10.20 -0.25 -14.47
C ASN A 128 9.51 0.26 -13.19
N ALA A 129 8.34 -0.29 -12.86
CA ALA A 129 7.61 0.09 -11.64
C ALA A 129 8.42 -0.22 -10.37
N ILE A 130 9.15 -1.34 -10.35
CA ILE A 130 10.03 -1.71 -9.23
C ILE A 130 11.25 -0.78 -9.17
N MET A 131 11.91 -0.55 -10.30
CA MET A 131 13.06 0.36 -10.39
C MET A 131 12.72 1.77 -9.91
N ASP A 132 11.49 2.23 -10.15
CA ASP A 132 11.03 3.53 -9.66
C ASP A 132 10.85 3.57 -8.15
N LYS A 133 10.40 2.47 -7.54
CA LYS A 133 10.32 2.34 -6.07
C LYS A 133 11.68 2.22 -5.40
N MET A 134 12.68 1.68 -6.10
CA MET A 134 14.07 1.59 -5.62
C MET A 134 14.83 2.93 -5.65
N ARG A 135 14.29 3.98 -6.27
CA ARG A 135 14.94 5.31 -6.33
C ARG A 135 15.07 5.90 -4.93
N VAL A 136 16.25 6.42 -4.58
CA VAL A 136 16.43 7.27 -3.39
C VAL A 136 15.98 8.70 -3.72
N MET A 137 15.15 9.32 -2.87
CA MET A 137 14.64 10.67 -3.10
C MET A 137 15.80 11.68 -3.00
N GLY A 138 15.88 12.63 -3.93
CA GLY A 138 16.89 13.69 -3.92
C GLY A 138 18.22 13.38 -4.62
N LEU A 139 18.49 12.13 -5.01
CA LEU A 139 19.67 11.78 -5.81
C LEU A 139 19.33 11.77 -7.31
N ARG A 140 19.92 12.70 -8.07
CA ARG A 140 19.84 12.68 -9.55
C ARG A 140 20.55 11.43 -10.08
N ARG A 141 19.90 10.69 -10.98
CA ARG A 141 20.47 9.54 -11.72
C ARG A 141 21.49 9.97 -12.79
N GLN A 142 22.23 11.07 -12.58
CA GLN A 142 23.23 11.51 -13.53
C GLN A 142 24.58 10.85 -13.20
N ARG A 143 25.19 10.23 -14.21
CA ARG A 143 26.57 9.71 -14.26
C ARG A 143 27.01 8.55 -13.36
N ASN A 144 26.22 8.05 -12.41
CA ASN A 144 26.59 6.88 -11.58
C ASN A 144 26.41 5.49 -12.24
N TYR A 145 26.25 5.44 -13.57
CA TYR A 145 25.63 4.31 -14.28
C TYR A 145 26.50 3.53 -15.26
N ALA A 146 27.82 3.73 -15.28
CA ALA A 146 28.69 2.76 -15.93
C ALA A 146 28.89 1.55 -14.97
N GLY A 147 28.14 0.46 -15.18
CA GLY A 147 28.34 -0.84 -14.51
C GLY A 147 27.35 -1.22 -13.39
N ARG A 148 26.64 -0.27 -12.75
CA ARG A 148 25.62 -0.59 -11.72
C ARG A 148 24.20 -0.73 -12.26
N TRP A 149 23.96 -0.41 -13.52
CA TRP A 149 22.64 -0.54 -14.15
C TRP A 149 22.22 -2.00 -14.27
N ASP A 150 23.14 -2.85 -14.70
CA ASP A 150 22.89 -4.27 -14.88
C ASP A 150 22.54 -4.94 -13.55
N VAL A 151 23.27 -4.59 -12.48
CA VAL A 151 22.97 -5.06 -11.12
C VAL A 151 21.58 -4.63 -10.66
N LEU A 152 21.19 -3.38 -10.92
CA LEU A 152 19.87 -2.87 -10.55
C LEU A 152 18.74 -3.52 -11.37
N ILE A 153 18.95 -3.74 -12.67
CA ILE A 153 18.00 -4.47 -13.53
C ILE A 153 17.87 -5.90 -13.04
N GLN A 154 18.99 -6.56 -12.71
CA GLN A 154 19.00 -7.92 -12.20
C GLN A 154 18.22 -8.02 -10.88
N GLN A 155 18.46 -7.09 -9.94
CA GLN A 155 17.71 -7.03 -8.69
C GLN A 155 16.22 -6.76 -8.92
N ALA A 156 15.87 -5.79 -9.79
CA ALA A 156 14.48 -5.50 -10.12
C ALA A 156 13.77 -6.71 -10.75
N THR A 157 14.47 -7.46 -11.60
CA THR A 157 13.98 -8.70 -12.22
C THR A 157 13.76 -9.80 -11.18
N GLN A 158 14.70 -9.98 -10.24
CA GLN A 158 14.53 -10.93 -9.13
C GLN A 158 13.32 -10.57 -8.25
N CYS A 159 13.17 -9.29 -7.92
CA CYS A 159 11.99 -8.80 -7.19
C CYS A 159 10.71 -9.07 -7.98
N LEU A 160 10.69 -8.82 -9.29
CA LEU A 160 9.53 -9.08 -10.15
C LEU A 160 9.13 -10.56 -10.13
N ASN A 161 10.10 -11.47 -10.30
CA ASN A 161 9.84 -12.91 -10.25
C ASN A 161 9.23 -13.34 -8.91
N ARG A 162 9.73 -12.79 -7.80
CA ARG A 162 9.15 -13.05 -6.48
C ARG A 162 7.73 -12.50 -6.35
N LEU A 163 7.46 -11.30 -6.89
CA LEU A 163 6.12 -10.72 -6.92
C LEU A 163 5.16 -11.55 -7.78
N ILE A 164 5.60 -12.09 -8.92
CA ILE A 164 4.81 -12.99 -9.77
C ILE A 164 4.45 -14.26 -9.01
N GLN A 165 5.40 -14.88 -8.30
CA GLN A 165 5.12 -16.06 -7.45
C GLN A 165 4.07 -15.76 -6.37
N ILE A 166 4.12 -14.58 -5.75
CA ILE A 166 3.13 -14.14 -4.77
C ILE A 166 1.78 -13.87 -5.45
N ALA A 167 1.79 -13.24 -6.63
CA ALA A 167 0.61 -12.93 -7.40
C ALA A 167 -0.14 -14.19 -7.83
N ALA A 168 0.57 -15.25 -8.20
CA ALA A 168 0.00 -16.56 -8.53
C ALA A 168 -0.77 -17.19 -7.36
N ARG A 169 -0.38 -16.89 -6.11
CA ARG A 169 -1.05 -17.40 -4.89
C ARG A 169 -2.14 -16.47 -4.36
N LYS A 170 -2.23 -15.22 -4.84
CA LYS A 170 -3.17 -14.22 -4.35
C LYS A 170 -4.14 -13.80 -5.45
N ARG A 171 -5.43 -14.07 -5.25
CA ARG A 171 -6.51 -13.62 -6.15
C ARG A 171 -6.65 -12.09 -6.11
N ARG A 172 -5.92 -11.36 -6.95
CA ARG A 172 -6.10 -9.91 -7.20
C ARG A 172 -6.01 -9.62 -8.69
N ASN A 173 -6.45 -8.45 -9.11
CA ASN A 173 -6.29 -8.04 -10.50
C ASN A 173 -4.86 -7.56 -10.74
N TYR A 174 -4.23 -8.06 -11.80
CA TYR A 174 -2.84 -7.75 -12.15
C TYR A 174 -2.72 -7.30 -13.60
N ILE A 175 -1.79 -6.38 -13.85
CA ILE A 175 -1.30 -6.06 -15.19
C ILE A 175 0.18 -6.37 -15.21
N LEU A 176 0.61 -7.35 -16.01
CA LEU A 176 2.00 -7.70 -16.21
C LEU A 176 2.55 -6.81 -17.32
N ASP A 177 3.35 -5.80 -16.95
CA ASP A 177 4.03 -4.89 -17.85
C ASP A 177 5.47 -5.39 -18.06
N GLN A 178 5.61 -6.37 -18.96
CA GLN A 178 6.92 -6.89 -19.37
C GLN A 178 7.45 -6.04 -20.53
N VAL A 179 8.74 -5.67 -20.44
CA VAL A 179 9.48 -5.00 -21.50
C VAL A 179 9.99 -6.02 -22.48
#